data_AF-A0A095VIQ6-F1
#
_entry.id   AF-A0A095VIQ6-F1
#
_cell.length_a   1.000
_cell.length_b   1.000
_cell.length_c   1.000
_cell.angle_alpha   90.00
_cell.angle_beta   90.00
_cell.angle_gamma   90.00
#
_symmetry.space_group_name_H-M   'P 1'
#
loop_
_entity.id
_entity.type
_entity.pdbx_description
1 polymer ?
#
loop_
_entity_poly.entity_id
_entity_poly.type
_entity_poly.pdbx_seq_one_letter_code
_entity_poly.pdbx_strand_id
1 'polypeptide(L)'
;MTFKLFSELTFPWPVKVMEPDPAKPGRHILREFEVTFAILPPERIQASRDARLAILKKMDRKIVGEDGAEEPLGLDELKLIQAELEEHDKGAVQDVVRGWSKIVDADDGDKPIPFTDATFRALYAIERVKVGLLNAYEEAISQDRARLKN
;
A
#
# COMPACT_ATOMS: atom_id res chain seq x y z
N MET A 1 15.71 -17.44 28.16
CA MET A 1 15.55 -16.84 26.81
C MET A 1 15.92 -15.38 26.94
N THR A 2 16.93 -14.89 26.20
CA THR A 2 17.36 -13.49 26.25
C THR A 2 16.69 -12.73 25.10
N PHE A 3 15.99 -11.64 25.41
CA PHE A 3 15.38 -10.76 24.41
C PHE A 3 16.48 -10.04 23.62
N LYS A 4 16.39 -10.06 22.29
CA LYS A 4 17.29 -9.33 21.39
C LYS A 4 16.55 -8.14 20.81
N LEU A 5 17.03 -6.94 21.10
CA LEU A 5 16.53 -5.71 20.51
C LEU A 5 17.14 -5.53 19.12
N PHE A 6 16.30 -5.32 18.11
CA PHE A 6 16.72 -4.95 16.76
C PHE A 6 16.50 -3.44 16.57
N SER A 7 17.43 -2.77 15.89
CA SER A 7 17.29 -1.35 15.53
C SER A 7 16.21 -1.12 14.47
N GLU A 8 16.02 -2.09 13.58
CA GLU A 8 14.93 -2.15 12.61
C GLU A 8 14.38 -3.58 12.64
N LEU A 9 13.12 -3.75 13.04
CA LEU A 9 12.49 -5.07 13.08
C LEU A 9 11.85 -5.36 11.73
N THR A 10 12.44 -6.30 10.98
CA THR A 10 11.89 -6.79 9.71
C THR A 10 11.29 -8.18 9.86
N PHE A 11 10.21 -8.46 9.12
CA PHE A 11 9.55 -9.75 9.14
C PHE A 11 8.93 -10.08 7.77
N PRO A 12 8.93 -11.36 7.35
CA PRO A 12 8.22 -11.79 6.15
C PRO A 12 6.71 -11.85 6.42
N TRP A 13 5.90 -11.43 5.47
CA TRP A 13 4.45 -11.47 5.55
C TRP A 13 3.84 -11.83 4.18
N PRO A 14 2.81 -12.69 4.15
CA PRO A 14 2.12 -13.02 2.91
C PRO A 14 1.27 -11.85 2.42
N VAL A 15 1.41 -11.52 1.13
CA VAL A 15 0.59 -10.54 0.42
C VAL A 15 -0.41 -11.28 -0.45
N LYS A 16 -1.69 -11.00 -0.23
CA LYS A 16 -2.81 -11.59 -0.93
C LYS A 16 -3.28 -10.68 -2.07
N VAL A 17 -3.29 -11.19 -3.28
CA VAL A 17 -3.75 -10.50 -4.49
C VAL A 17 -4.95 -11.24 -5.06
N MET A 18 -6.07 -10.55 -5.19
CA MET A 18 -7.26 -11.09 -5.85
C MET A 18 -7.21 -10.78 -7.34
N GLU A 19 -7.38 -11.81 -8.16
CA GLU A 19 -7.39 -11.72 -9.62
C GLU A 19 -8.71 -12.27 -10.15
N PRO A 20 -9.33 -11.67 -11.19
CA PRO A 20 -10.45 -12.29 -11.88
C PRO A 20 -10.04 -13.66 -12.44
N ASP A 21 -10.89 -14.67 -12.28
CA ASP A 21 -10.66 -16.01 -12.83
C ASP A 21 -10.97 -16.00 -14.34
N PRO A 22 -9.97 -16.16 -15.23
CA PRO A 22 -10.20 -16.14 -16.68
C PRO A 22 -10.99 -17.38 -17.15
N ALA A 23 -10.97 -18.48 -16.39
CA ALA A 23 -11.68 -19.71 -16.74
C ALA A 23 -13.12 -19.72 -16.20
N LYS A 24 -13.43 -18.90 -15.20
CA LYS A 24 -14.75 -18.85 -14.55
C LYS A 24 -15.22 -17.40 -14.37
N PRO A 25 -15.95 -16.86 -15.35
CA PRO A 25 -16.50 -15.51 -15.27
C PRO A 25 -17.23 -15.24 -13.94
N GLY A 26 -16.92 -14.11 -13.30
CA GLY A 26 -17.50 -13.72 -12.01
C GLY A 26 -16.86 -14.34 -10.77
N ARG A 27 -15.83 -15.19 -10.91
CA ARG A 27 -15.02 -15.69 -9.79
C ARG A 27 -13.68 -14.95 -9.70
N HIS A 28 -13.09 -14.99 -8.51
CA HIS A 28 -11.74 -14.49 -8.27
C HIS A 28 -10.83 -15.63 -7.81
N ILE A 29 -9.57 -15.57 -8.20
CA ILE A 29 -8.48 -16.41 -7.74
C ILE A 29 -7.66 -15.60 -6.74
N LEU A 30 -7.39 -16.21 -5.58
CA LEU A 30 -6.45 -15.65 -4.61
C LEU A 30 -5.05 -16.13 -4.97
N ARG A 31 -4.15 -15.19 -5.24
CA ARG A 31 -2.72 -15.42 -5.40
C ARG A 31 -1.99 -14.82 -4.22
N GLU A 32 -0.85 -15.42 -3.86
CA GLU A 32 -0.04 -14.98 -2.73
C GLU A 32 1.43 -14.90 -3.13
N PHE A 33 2.09 -13.84 -2.68
CA PHE A 33 3.54 -13.71 -2.68
C PHE A 33 4.02 -13.23 -1.31
N GLU A 34 5.32 -13.21 -1.06
CA GLU A 34 5.85 -12.86 0.26
C GLU A 34 6.60 -11.55 0.20
N VAL A 35 6.36 -10.66 1.17
CA VAL A 35 7.04 -9.38 1.32
C VAL A 35 7.73 -9.32 2.66
N THR A 36 8.96 -8.81 2.66
CA THR A 36 9.66 -8.46 3.90
C THR A 36 9.29 -7.02 4.26
N PHE A 37 8.53 -6.84 5.33
CA PHE A 37 8.19 -5.54 5.87
C PHE A 37 9.11 -5.14 7.03
N ALA A 38 9.29 -3.84 7.24
CA ALA A 38 9.89 -3.24 8.42
C ALA A 38 8.81 -2.60 9.29
N ILE A 39 8.93 -2.74 10.62
CA ILE A 39 8.11 -1.98 11.57
C ILE A 39 8.72 -0.58 11.72
N LEU A 40 7.97 0.44 11.31
CA LEU A 40 8.35 1.82 11.56
C LEU A 40 8.11 2.23 13.01
N PRO A 41 8.89 3.18 13.55
CA PRO A 41 8.60 3.79 14.83
C PRO A 41 7.21 4.44 14.88
N PRO A 42 6.49 4.40 16.02
CA PRO A 42 5.15 4.95 16.15
C PRO A 42 5.01 6.41 15.70
N GLU A 43 6.03 7.25 15.96
CA GLU A 43 6.04 8.64 15.54
C GLU A 43 6.04 8.81 14.02
N ARG A 44 6.73 7.92 13.28
CA ARG A 44 6.73 7.94 11.81
C ARG A 44 5.40 7.46 11.25
N ILE A 45 4.81 6.43 11.87
CA ILE A 45 3.48 5.92 11.49
C ILE A 45 2.43 7.02 11.69
N GLN A 46 2.47 7.72 12.82
CA GLN A 46 1.54 8.80 13.11
C GLN A 46 1.73 9.98 12.15
N ALA A 47 2.96 10.41 11.89
CA ALA A 47 3.24 11.49 10.96
C ALA A 47 2.73 11.17 9.54
N SER A 48 2.91 9.94 9.06
CA SER A 48 2.37 9.50 7.76
C SER A 48 0.84 9.49 7.75
N ARG A 49 0.18 9.04 8.83
CA ARG A 49 -1.28 9.09 8.95
C ARG A 49 -1.82 10.52 8.93
N ASP A 50 -1.17 11.43 9.66
CA ASP A 50 -1.56 12.84 9.72
C ASP A 50 -1.39 13.53 8.37
N ALA A 51 -0.30 13.23 7.66
CA ALA A 51 -0.06 13.72 6.29
C ALA A 51 -1.16 13.21 5.33
N ARG A 52 -1.50 11.91 5.38
CA ARG A 52 -2.59 11.34 4.59
C ARG A 52 -3.93 12.01 4.87
N LEU A 53 -4.26 12.22 6.14
CA LEU A 53 -5.50 12.90 6.55
C LEU A 53 -5.53 14.36 6.09
N ALA A 54 -4.39 15.05 6.10
CA ALA A 54 -4.29 16.42 5.58
C ALA A 54 -4.57 16.49 4.08
N ILE A 55 -4.11 15.51 3.29
CA ILE A 55 -4.43 15.41 1.85
C ILE A 55 -5.92 15.16 1.65
N LEU A 56 -6.51 14.19 2.39
CA LEU A 56 -7.94 13.88 2.27
C LEU A 56 -8.83 15.08 2.63
N LYS A 57 -8.48 15.86 3.65
CA LYS A 57 -9.21 17.09 4.00
C LYS A 57 -9.24 18.12 2.87
N LYS A 58 -8.29 18.09 1.93
CA LYS A 58 -8.33 18.96 0.75
C LYS A 58 -9.51 18.63 -0.16
N MET A 59 -10.01 17.39 -0.17
CA MET A 59 -11.16 16.98 -1.01
C MET A 59 -12.48 17.59 -0.55
N ASP A 60 -12.63 17.88 0.75
CA ASP A 60 -13.83 18.51 1.32
C ASP A 60 -13.81 20.04 1.20
N ARG A 61 -12.74 20.62 0.65
CA ARG A 61 -12.65 22.07 0.44
C ARG A 61 -13.73 22.52 -0.53
N LYS A 62 -14.31 23.69 -0.27
CA LYS A 62 -15.17 24.39 -1.22
C LYS A 62 -14.44 25.61 -1.77
N ILE A 63 -14.69 25.92 -3.03
CA ILE A 63 -14.22 27.14 -3.69
C ILE A 63 -15.25 28.23 -3.42
N VAL A 64 -14.81 29.44 -3.13
CA VAL A 64 -15.72 30.60 -3.00
C VAL A 64 -15.68 31.36 -4.32
N GLY A 65 -16.81 31.43 -5.01
CA GLY A 65 -16.98 32.18 -6.25
C GLY A 65 -16.90 33.70 -6.03
N GLU A 66 -16.80 34.47 -7.11
CA GLU A 66 -16.76 35.94 -7.07
C GLU A 66 -18.03 36.54 -6.44
N ASP A 67 -19.14 35.82 -6.49
CA ASP A 67 -20.42 36.16 -5.88
C ASP A 67 -20.56 35.69 -4.41
N GLY A 68 -19.51 35.06 -3.86
CA GLY A 68 -19.50 34.49 -2.52
C GLY A 68 -20.18 33.12 -2.39
N ALA A 69 -20.63 32.51 -3.50
CA ALA A 69 -21.20 31.17 -3.48
C ALA A 69 -20.12 30.10 -3.22
N GLU A 70 -20.44 29.10 -2.40
CA GLU A 70 -19.56 27.95 -2.19
C GLU A 70 -19.81 26.88 -3.27
N GLU A 71 -18.80 26.64 -4.10
CA GLU A 71 -18.82 25.62 -5.14
C GLU A 71 -17.95 24.40 -4.76
N PRO A 72 -18.32 23.18 -5.17
CA PRO A 72 -17.46 22.03 -5.02
C PRO A 72 -16.19 22.16 -5.87
N LEU A 73 -15.13 21.42 -5.51
CA LEU A 73 -13.90 21.37 -6.30
C LEU A 73 -14.18 20.92 -7.73
N GLY A 74 -13.44 21.51 -8.66
CA GLY A 74 -13.44 21.08 -10.06
C GLY A 74 -12.80 19.70 -10.22
N LEU A 75 -13.14 19.01 -11.31
CA LEU A 75 -12.57 17.69 -11.63
C LEU A 75 -11.04 17.69 -11.69
N ASP A 76 -10.43 18.77 -12.19
CA ASP A 76 -8.97 18.83 -12.32
C ASP A 76 -8.27 19.02 -10.97
N GLU A 77 -8.86 19.76 -10.02
CA GLU A 77 -8.34 19.85 -8.66
C GLU A 77 -8.47 18.51 -7.92
N LEU A 78 -9.60 17.81 -8.09
CA LEU A 78 -9.79 16.48 -7.51
C LEU A 78 -8.74 15.48 -8.03
N LYS A 79 -8.41 15.51 -9.32
CA LYS A 79 -7.33 14.69 -9.89
C LYS A 79 -5.97 15.01 -9.27
N LEU A 80 -5.66 16.28 -9.04
CA LEU A 80 -4.39 16.68 -8.40
C LEU A 80 -4.31 16.15 -6.96
N ILE A 81 -5.40 16.26 -6.19
CA ILE A 81 -5.46 15.74 -4.82
C ILE A 81 -5.35 14.21 -4.81
N GLN A 82 -6.00 13.53 -5.75
CA GLN A 82 -5.87 12.08 -5.90
C GLN A 82 -4.43 11.66 -6.21
N ALA A 83 -3.75 12.34 -7.14
CA ALA A 83 -2.34 12.06 -7.45
C ALA A 83 -1.41 12.31 -6.24
N GLU A 84 -1.66 13.37 -5.46
CA GLU A 84 -0.93 13.63 -4.22
C GLU A 84 -1.12 12.51 -3.18
N LEU A 85 -2.37 12.04 -3.03
CA LEU A 85 -2.70 10.93 -2.14
C LEU A 85 -2.00 9.63 -2.57
N GLU A 86 -2.00 9.34 -3.87
CA GLU A 86 -1.34 8.16 -4.43
C GLU A 86 0.18 8.20 -4.25
N GLU A 87 0.80 9.37 -4.44
CA GLU A 87 2.24 9.54 -4.22
C GLU A 87 2.60 9.32 -2.74
N HIS A 88 1.79 9.88 -1.84
CA HIS A 88 1.96 9.67 -0.40
C HIS A 88 1.83 8.19 -0.02
N ASP A 89 0.76 7.53 -0.47
CA ASP A 89 0.50 6.12 -0.14
C ASP A 89 1.58 5.19 -0.72
N LYS A 90 2.13 5.53 -1.90
CA LYS A 90 3.29 4.82 -2.47
C LYS A 90 4.55 5.01 -1.63
N GLY A 91 4.85 6.24 -1.23
CA GLY A 91 5.99 6.55 -0.36
C GLY A 91 5.92 5.80 0.97
N ALA A 92 4.74 5.76 1.59
CA ALA A 92 4.52 5.02 2.83
C ALA A 92 4.79 3.51 2.67
N VAL A 93 4.44 2.91 1.52
CA VAL A 93 4.76 1.51 1.23
C VAL A 93 6.26 1.31 0.96
N GLN A 94 6.91 2.23 0.23
CA GLN A 94 8.36 2.18 0.01
C GLN A 94 9.15 2.23 1.32
N ASP A 95 8.68 3.02 2.30
CA ASP A 95 9.32 3.14 3.60
C ASP A 95 9.31 1.84 4.40
N VAL A 96 8.39 0.91 4.12
CA VAL A 96 8.19 -0.32 4.91
C VAL A 96 8.63 -1.57 4.18
N VAL A 97 8.65 -1.58 2.85
CA VAL A 97 9.06 -2.76 2.07
C VAL A 97 10.59 -2.83 1.99
N ARG A 98 11.16 -3.98 2.35
CA ARG A 98 12.61 -4.26 2.27
C ARG A 98 12.97 -5.34 1.25
N GLY A 99 11.97 -6.05 0.72
CA GLY A 99 12.17 -7.12 -0.24
C GLY A 99 10.89 -7.90 -0.51
N TRP A 100 10.95 -8.81 -1.47
CA TRP A 100 9.91 -9.81 -1.70
C TRP A 100 10.50 -11.12 -2.21
N SER A 101 9.69 -12.16 -2.18
CA SER A 101 9.98 -13.44 -2.81
C SER A 101 8.71 -14.04 -3.42
N LYS A 102 8.88 -15.10 -4.21
CA LYS A 102 7.79 -15.85 -4.86
C LYS A 102 6.99 -15.02 -5.89
N ILE A 103 7.65 -14.07 -6.53
CA ILE A 103 7.13 -13.36 -7.70
C ILE A 103 7.91 -13.83 -8.92
N VAL A 104 7.20 -14.26 -9.96
CA VAL A 104 7.78 -14.72 -11.22
C VAL A 104 7.10 -14.03 -12.40
N ASP A 105 7.85 -13.87 -13.49
CA ASP A 105 7.34 -13.40 -14.76
C ASP A 105 6.81 -14.58 -15.59
N ALA A 106 5.49 -14.68 -15.69
CA ALA A 106 4.82 -15.75 -16.43
C ALA A 106 5.05 -15.65 -17.95
N ASP A 107 5.32 -14.46 -18.47
CA ASP A 107 5.57 -14.23 -19.90
C ASP A 107 7.04 -14.52 -20.27
N ASP A 108 7.95 -14.48 -19.29
CA ASP A 108 9.37 -14.82 -19.43
C ASP A 108 9.75 -16.11 -18.67
N GLY A 109 8.93 -17.16 -18.83
CA GLY A 109 9.28 -18.53 -18.40
C GLY A 109 9.43 -18.72 -16.90
N ASP A 110 8.58 -18.05 -16.10
CA ASP A 110 8.58 -18.07 -14.64
C ASP A 110 9.90 -17.57 -14.01
N LYS A 111 10.61 -16.66 -14.68
CA LYS A 111 11.82 -16.06 -14.11
C LYS A 111 11.48 -15.26 -12.86
N PRO A 112 12.23 -15.42 -11.74
CA PRO A 112 12.01 -14.63 -10.54
C PRO A 112 12.17 -13.13 -10.80
N ILE A 113 11.20 -12.33 -10.34
CA ILE A 113 11.28 -10.87 -10.42
C ILE A 113 12.06 -10.36 -9.19
N PRO A 114 13.30 -9.84 -9.36
CA PRO A 114 14.09 -9.38 -8.23
C PRO A 114 13.50 -8.11 -7.63
N PHE A 115 13.70 -7.90 -6.32
CA PHE A 115 13.32 -6.66 -5.67
C PHE A 115 14.32 -5.54 -6.00
N THR A 116 13.84 -4.53 -6.72
CA THR A 116 14.57 -3.31 -7.09
C THR A 116 13.59 -2.14 -7.10
N ASP A 117 14.07 -0.90 -7.11
CA ASP A 117 13.18 0.28 -7.22
C ASP A 117 12.34 0.24 -8.50
N ALA A 118 12.94 -0.19 -9.63
CA ALA A 118 12.24 -0.28 -10.91
C ALA A 118 11.11 -1.32 -10.88
N THR A 119 11.40 -2.53 -10.37
CA THR A 119 10.40 -3.59 -10.25
C THR A 119 9.35 -3.27 -9.20
N PHE A 120 9.70 -2.56 -8.12
CA PHE A 120 8.75 -2.04 -7.13
C PHE A 120 7.75 -1.09 -7.78
N ARG A 121 8.22 -0.09 -8.51
CA ARG A 121 7.33 0.86 -9.20
C ARG A 121 6.41 0.15 -10.20
N ALA A 122 6.95 -0.80 -10.97
CA ALA A 122 6.17 -1.57 -11.94
C ALA A 122 5.07 -2.40 -11.27
N LEU A 123 5.40 -3.13 -10.18
CA LEU A 123 4.42 -3.94 -9.46
C LEU A 123 3.39 -3.09 -8.70
N TYR A 124 3.82 -1.99 -8.07
CA TYR A 124 2.92 -1.08 -7.35
C TYR A 124 1.94 -0.36 -8.29
N ALA A 125 2.31 -0.14 -9.55
CA ALA A 125 1.38 0.42 -10.55
C ALA A 125 0.20 -0.52 -10.90
N ILE A 126 0.29 -1.80 -10.54
CA ILE A 126 -0.80 -2.76 -10.71
C ILE A 126 -1.76 -2.63 -9.53
N GLU A 127 -2.96 -2.09 -9.77
CA GLU A 127 -3.94 -1.75 -8.71
C GLU A 127 -4.20 -2.90 -7.72
N ARG A 128 -4.39 -4.12 -8.22
CA ARG A 128 -4.61 -5.30 -7.35
C ARG A 128 -3.42 -5.64 -6.45
N VAL A 129 -2.19 -5.38 -6.90
CA VAL A 129 -0.96 -5.59 -6.12
C VAL A 129 -0.80 -4.48 -5.09
N LYS A 130 -1.04 -3.21 -5.48
CA LYS A 130 -1.09 -2.07 -4.56
C LYS A 130 -2.06 -2.31 -3.40
N VAL A 131 -3.30 -2.68 -3.70
CA VAL A 131 -4.31 -3.00 -2.69
C VAL A 131 -3.85 -4.16 -1.80
N GLY A 132 -3.26 -5.21 -2.40
CA GLY A 132 -2.69 -6.33 -1.65
C GLY A 132 -1.61 -5.90 -0.66
N LEU A 133 -0.66 -5.07 -1.10
CA LEU A 133 0.45 -4.56 -0.27
C LEU A 133 -0.05 -3.73 0.92
N LEU A 134 -0.99 -2.80 0.66
CA LEU A 134 -1.56 -1.95 1.71
C LEU A 134 -2.29 -2.77 2.77
N ASN A 135 -3.17 -3.68 2.34
CA ASN A 135 -3.92 -4.56 3.25
C ASN A 135 -2.98 -5.48 4.05
N ALA A 136 -1.96 -6.04 3.40
CA ALA A 136 -1.01 -6.93 4.04
C ALA A 136 -0.19 -6.23 5.13
N TYR A 137 0.26 -5.00 4.85
CA TYR A 137 1.01 -4.22 5.84
C TYR A 137 0.13 -3.78 7.02
N GLU A 138 -1.09 -3.33 6.76
CA GLU A 138 -2.06 -3.01 7.81
C GLU A 138 -2.37 -4.24 8.68
N GLU A 139 -2.61 -5.40 8.05
CA GLU A 139 -2.84 -6.67 8.75
C GLU A 139 -1.65 -7.01 9.66
N ALA A 140 -0.43 -6.87 9.15
CA ALA A 140 0.80 -7.20 9.86
C ALA A 140 1.04 -6.36 11.13
N ILE A 141 0.70 -5.06 11.09
CA ILE A 141 0.94 -4.14 12.21
C ILE A 141 -0.28 -3.99 13.13
N SER A 142 -1.47 -4.37 12.67
CA SER A 142 -2.66 -4.44 13.52
C SER A 142 -2.49 -5.55 14.58
N GLN A 143 -2.58 -5.20 15.86
CA GLN A 143 -2.44 -6.18 16.95
C GLN A 143 -3.56 -7.24 16.98
N ASP A 144 -4.59 -7.12 16.14
CA ASP A 144 -5.80 -7.95 16.19
C ASP A 144 -5.57 -9.41 15.76
N ARG A 145 -4.65 -9.69 14.82
CA ARG A 145 -4.30 -11.09 14.49
C ARG A 145 -3.20 -11.69 15.36
N ALA A 146 -2.32 -10.87 15.94
CA ALA A 146 -1.34 -11.35 16.91
C ALA A 146 -2.00 -11.82 18.22
N ARG A 147 -3.19 -11.27 18.58
CA ARG A 147 -3.99 -11.73 19.72
C ARG A 147 -4.87 -12.96 19.44
N LEU A 148 -5.23 -13.25 18.19
CA LEU A 148 -6.09 -14.38 17.84
C LEU A 148 -5.38 -15.74 17.77
N LYS A 149 -4.06 -15.79 18.03
CA LYS A 149 -3.26 -17.02 18.05
C LYS A 149 -2.59 -17.34 19.39
N ASN A 150 -3.04 -16.73 20.50
CA ASN A 150 -2.66 -17.14 21.85
C ASN A 150 -3.84 -17.77 22.59
#